data_AF-A0A0D6LWA4-F1
#
_entry.id   AF-A0A0D6LWA4-F1
#
_cell.length_a   1.000
_cell.length_b   1.000
_cell.length_c   1.000
_cell.angle_alpha   90.00
_cell.angle_beta   90.00
_cell.angle_gamma   90.00
#
_symmetry.space_group_name_H-M   'P 1'
#
loop_
_entity.id
_entity.type
_entity.pdbx_description
1 polymer ?
#
loop_
_entity_poly.entity_id
_entity_poly.type
_entity_poly.pdbx_seq_one_letter_code
_entity_poly.pdbx_strand_id
1 'polypeptide(L)'
;MDIFYSSIQVEKDLSTLAVGTPYPNLAHIALGFEGVGYRDPDFVAFCVLHMLLGGGGSFSAGGPGKGMYTRLYTDVMNRCHWIYGATAYNHSYADAGLFCIHASSDPEQINDVLIIILDQFFKLLKGVEKAELQRHDKHDEV
;
A
#
# COMPACT_ATOMS: atom_id res chain seq x y z
N MET A 1 2.45 -28.93 2.17
CA MET A 1 2.31 -28.01 1.02
C MET A 1 3.48 -27.06 1.17
N ASP A 2 4.62 -27.43 0.62
CA ASP A 2 5.89 -26.76 0.88
C ASP A 2 6.01 -25.54 -0.04
N ILE A 3 5.92 -24.36 0.56
CA ILE A 3 6.15 -23.10 -0.14
C ILE A 3 7.66 -22.90 -0.18
N PHE A 4 8.30 -23.28 -1.28
CA PHE A 4 9.70 -22.95 -1.54
C PHE A 4 9.83 -21.42 -1.72
N TYR A 5 10.37 -20.74 -0.71
CA TYR A 5 10.77 -19.33 -0.81
C TYR A 5 12.17 -19.26 -1.44
N SER A 6 12.27 -18.81 -2.70
CA SER A 6 13.56 -18.35 -3.24
C SER A 6 13.68 -16.85 -3.01
N SER A 7 14.50 -16.42 -2.05
CA SER A 7 14.87 -15.02 -1.92
C SER A 7 16.01 -14.70 -2.88
N ILE A 8 15.83 -13.70 -3.73
CA ILE A 8 16.91 -13.17 -4.58
C ILE A 8 17.49 -11.97 -3.84
N GLN A 9 18.71 -12.09 -3.33
CA GLN A 9 19.42 -10.96 -2.73
C GLN A 9 20.40 -10.38 -3.75
N VAL A 10 20.24 -9.09 -4.04
CA VAL A 10 21.14 -8.33 -4.92
C VAL A 10 21.63 -7.13 -4.13
N GLU A 11 22.90 -7.15 -3.75
CA GLU A 11 23.54 -6.01 -3.12
C GLU A 11 23.98 -5.01 -4.19
N LYS A 12 23.57 -3.75 -4.04
CA LYS A 12 23.99 -2.64 -4.91
C LYS A 12 24.36 -1.46 -4.04
N ASP A 13 25.54 -0.91 -4.29
CA ASP A 13 25.94 0.36 -3.70
C ASP A 13 25.19 1.51 -4.43
N LEU A 14 24.35 2.22 -3.68
CA LEU A 14 23.56 3.35 -4.17
C LEU A 14 24.21 4.70 -3.83
N SER A 15 25.37 4.71 -3.17
CA SER A 15 26.04 5.94 -2.72
C SER A 15 26.43 6.88 -3.86
N THR A 16 26.68 6.34 -5.05
CA THR A 16 27.08 7.10 -6.25
C THR A 16 25.91 7.65 -7.06
N LEU A 17 24.66 7.30 -6.71
CA LEU A 17 23.48 7.66 -7.51
C LEU A 17 22.85 9.01 -7.13
N ALA A 18 23.27 9.62 -6.03
CA ALA A 18 22.80 10.93 -5.61
C ALA A 18 23.92 11.97 -5.63
N VAL A 19 23.72 13.07 -6.38
CA VAL A 19 24.60 14.24 -6.34
C VAL A 19 24.18 15.11 -5.15
N GLY A 20 24.95 15.07 -4.05
CA GLY A 20 24.80 15.99 -2.91
C GLY A 20 24.37 15.34 -1.61
N THR A 21 23.16 14.76 -1.53
CA THR A 21 22.63 14.11 -0.32
C THR A 21 22.57 12.60 -0.50
N PRO A 22 23.09 11.78 0.44
CA PRO A 22 22.96 10.33 0.35
C PRO A 22 21.48 9.92 0.29
N TYR A 23 21.18 8.89 -0.51
CA TYR A 23 19.84 8.29 -0.54
C TYR A 23 19.45 7.84 0.88
N PRO A 24 18.22 8.14 1.34
CA PRO A 24 17.77 7.65 2.64
C PRO A 24 17.79 6.12 2.64
N ASN A 25 18.40 5.53 3.66
CA ASN A 25 18.47 4.09 3.82
C ASN A 25 17.10 3.57 4.27
N LEU A 26 16.24 3.22 3.32
CA LEU A 26 14.90 2.70 3.55
C LEU A 26 14.80 1.28 3.04
N ALA A 27 14.21 0.42 3.87
CA ALA A 27 13.73 -0.88 3.41
C ALA A 27 12.34 -0.71 2.83
N HIS A 28 12.12 -1.37 1.69
CA HIS A 28 10.85 -1.35 0.96
C HIS A 28 10.27 -2.75 0.97
N ILE A 29 8.98 -2.86 1.30
CA ILE A 29 8.25 -4.11 1.28
C ILE A 29 6.94 -3.93 0.51
N ALA A 30 6.61 -4.91 -0.31
CA ALA A 30 5.31 -5.00 -0.96
C ALA A 30 4.70 -6.38 -0.67
N LEU A 31 3.50 -6.39 -0.12
CA LEU A 31 2.71 -7.60 0.07
C LEU A 31 1.45 -7.48 -0.77
N GLY A 32 1.18 -8.47 -1.62
CA GLY A 32 0.03 -8.48 -2.49
C GLY A 32 -0.54 -9.86 -2.73
N PHE A 33 -1.79 -9.85 -3.19
CA PHE A 33 -2.58 -11.00 -3.55
C PHE A 33 -3.07 -10.86 -4.99
N GLU A 34 -3.52 -11.98 -5.56
CA GLU A 34 -4.18 -11.99 -6.86
C GLU A 34 -5.36 -11.01 -6.86
N GLY A 35 -5.33 -10.10 -7.83
CA GLY A 35 -6.42 -9.18 -8.14
C GLY A 35 -7.08 -9.59 -9.45
N VAL A 36 -7.89 -8.69 -9.99
CA VAL A 36 -8.67 -8.95 -11.21
C VAL A 36 -8.19 -8.13 -12.40
N GLY A 37 -8.40 -8.68 -13.59
CA GLY A 37 -8.15 -7.97 -14.84
C GLY A 37 -9.17 -6.86 -15.08
N TYR A 38 -8.85 -5.91 -15.96
CA TYR A 38 -9.69 -4.72 -16.17
C TYR A 38 -11.06 -5.00 -16.82
N ARG A 39 -11.25 -6.22 -17.37
CA ARG A 39 -12.50 -6.66 -17.99
C ARG A 39 -13.39 -7.46 -17.04
N ASP A 40 -12.90 -7.74 -15.84
CA ASP A 40 -13.62 -8.50 -14.83
C ASP A 40 -14.75 -7.65 -14.23
N PRO A 41 -15.94 -8.21 -13.96
CA PRO A 41 -17.01 -7.49 -13.27
C PRO A 41 -16.60 -6.89 -11.92
N ASP A 42 -15.63 -7.50 -11.23
CA ASP A 42 -15.14 -7.05 -9.93
C ASP A 42 -14.08 -5.93 -10.04
N PHE A 43 -13.68 -5.52 -11.26
CA PHE A 43 -12.66 -4.48 -11.45
C PHE A 43 -12.97 -3.19 -10.69
N VAL A 44 -14.23 -2.73 -10.78
CA VAL A 44 -14.68 -1.51 -10.07
C VAL A 44 -14.58 -1.69 -8.56
N ALA A 45 -14.90 -2.88 -8.04
CA ALA A 45 -14.78 -3.17 -6.61
C ALA A 45 -13.31 -3.08 -6.15
N PHE A 46 -12.36 -3.56 -6.96
CA PHE A 46 -10.92 -3.42 -6.67
C PHE A 46 -10.43 -1.96 -6.76
N CYS A 47 -10.99 -1.14 -7.64
CA CYS A 47 -10.73 0.30 -7.68
C CYS A 47 -11.24 1.02 -6.42
N VAL A 48 -12.46 0.73 -5.98
CA VAL A 48 -13.01 1.28 -4.73
C VAL A 48 -12.18 0.80 -3.52
N LEU A 49 -11.77 -0.47 -3.51
CA LEU A 49 -10.89 -1.02 -2.48
C LEU A 49 -9.53 -0.30 -2.44
N HIS A 50 -8.94 -0.01 -3.60
CA HIS A 50 -7.73 0.79 -3.70
C HIS A 50 -7.94 2.18 -3.10
N MET A 51 -9.03 2.88 -3.46
CA MET A 51 -9.31 4.22 -2.97
C MET A 51 -9.57 4.24 -1.45
N LEU A 52 -10.26 3.21 -0.93
CA LEU A 52 -10.53 3.04 0.50
C LEU A 52 -9.24 2.86 1.32
N LEU A 53 -8.35 1.97 0.88
CA LEU A 53 -7.08 1.73 1.56
C LEU A 53 -6.12 2.90 1.37
N GLY A 54 -6.01 3.42 0.15
CA GLY A 54 -5.24 4.60 -0.24
C GLY A 54 -3.83 4.60 0.31
N GLY A 55 -3.53 5.58 1.15
CA GLY A 55 -2.22 5.79 1.76
C GLY A 55 -1.45 6.99 1.19
N GLY A 56 -0.13 6.99 1.36
CA GLY A 56 0.77 8.02 0.89
C GLY A 56 2.16 7.94 1.53
N GLY A 57 2.95 8.99 1.35
CA GLY A 57 4.24 9.18 2.03
C GLY A 57 4.13 10.16 3.21
N SER A 58 4.97 9.99 4.23
CA SER A 58 5.00 10.83 5.44
C SER A 58 5.40 12.29 5.16
N PHE A 59 6.04 12.54 4.01
CA PHE A 59 6.32 13.89 3.50
C PHE A 59 5.22 14.46 2.60
N SER A 60 4.15 13.71 2.34
CA SER A 60 2.99 14.21 1.61
C SER A 60 2.18 15.12 2.53
N ALA A 61 2.67 16.35 2.72
CA ALA A 61 1.91 17.48 3.23
C ALA A 61 0.84 17.82 2.18
N GLY A 62 -0.25 17.06 2.16
CA GLY A 62 -1.34 17.22 1.22
C GLY A 62 -2.49 17.98 1.85
N GLY A 63 -2.98 19.03 1.20
CA GLY A 63 -4.24 19.67 1.58
C GLY A 63 -5.44 18.70 1.54
N PRO A 64 -6.64 19.17 1.92
CA PRO A 64 -7.87 18.38 1.88
C PRO A 64 -8.03 17.64 0.55
N GLY A 65 -8.21 16.31 0.59
CA GLY A 65 -8.43 15.47 -0.60
C GLY A 65 -7.26 14.57 -1.04
N LYS A 66 -6.06 14.69 -0.45
CA LYS A 66 -4.91 13.81 -0.81
C LYS A 66 -4.88 12.44 -0.10
N GLY A 67 -6.04 11.88 0.23
CA GLY A 67 -6.12 10.56 0.87
C GLY A 67 -5.78 10.54 2.37
N MET A 68 -5.81 11.68 3.07
CA MET A 68 -5.57 11.77 4.53
C MET A 68 -6.59 11.02 5.40
N TYR A 69 -7.71 10.59 4.82
CA TYR A 69 -8.77 9.84 5.52
C TYR A 69 -8.85 8.37 5.10
N THR A 70 -7.88 7.91 4.31
CA THR A 70 -7.79 6.51 3.86
C THR A 70 -7.31 5.63 5.00
N ARG A 71 -7.67 4.33 4.99
CA ARG A 71 -7.34 3.41 6.09
C ARG A 71 -5.85 3.36 6.39
N LEU A 72 -5.02 3.26 5.35
CA LEU A 72 -3.57 3.19 5.54
C LEU A 72 -3.01 4.49 6.15
N TYR A 73 -3.59 5.64 5.82
CA TYR A 73 -3.16 6.88 6.45
C TYR A 73 -3.57 6.94 7.93
N THR A 74 -4.83 6.61 8.26
CA THR A 74 -5.35 6.77 9.64
C THR A 74 -4.89 5.67 10.60
N ASP A 75 -4.82 4.43 10.13
CA ASP A 75 -4.51 3.28 10.99
C ASP A 75 -3.02 2.93 10.99
N VAL A 76 -2.29 3.26 9.93
CA VAL A 76 -0.86 2.97 9.82
C VAL A 76 -0.05 4.25 10.01
N MET A 77 -0.12 5.20 9.08
CA MET A 77 0.81 6.35 9.09
C MET A 77 0.61 7.28 10.30
N ASN A 78 -0.63 7.55 10.69
CA ASN A 78 -0.94 8.39 11.86
C ASN A 78 -0.57 7.73 13.20
N ARG A 79 -0.45 6.40 13.25
CA ARG A 79 -0.13 5.66 14.48
C ARG A 79 1.35 5.26 14.56
N CYS A 80 1.95 5.01 13.39
CA CYS A 80 3.32 4.54 13.23
C CYS A 80 4.14 5.60 12.51
N HIS A 81 4.49 6.68 13.21
CA HIS A 81 5.23 7.83 12.65
C HIS A 81 6.61 7.48 12.06
N TRP A 82 7.15 6.31 12.42
CA TRP A 82 8.41 5.76 11.92
C TRP A 82 8.28 5.13 10.53
N ILE A 83 7.07 4.91 10.04
CA ILE A 83 6.82 4.48 8.66
C ILE A 83 6.97 5.70 7.74
N TYR A 84 7.77 5.54 6.69
CA TYR A 84 8.05 6.60 5.71
C TYR A 84 6.93 6.75 4.67
N GLY A 85 6.23 5.66 4.38
CA GLY A 85 5.09 5.65 3.49
C GLY A 85 4.45 4.27 3.42
N ALA A 86 3.15 4.24 3.16
CA ALA A 86 2.37 3.04 2.92
C ALA A 86 1.30 3.36 1.89
N THR A 87 1.18 2.59 0.82
CA THR A 87 0.27 2.86 -0.28
C THR A 87 -0.28 1.56 -0.87
N ALA A 88 -1.58 1.50 -1.09
CA ALA A 88 -2.23 0.41 -1.80
C ALA A 88 -2.15 0.64 -3.31
N TYR A 89 -2.02 -0.45 -4.07
CA TYR A 89 -1.94 -0.47 -5.52
C TYR A 89 -2.88 -1.53 -6.08
N ASN A 90 -3.58 -1.16 -7.15
CA ASN A 90 -4.39 -2.07 -7.95
C ASN A 90 -3.79 -2.13 -9.36
N HIS A 91 -3.09 -3.22 -9.65
CA HIS A 91 -2.52 -3.47 -10.98
C HIS A 91 -3.43 -4.44 -11.73
N SER A 92 -4.27 -3.91 -12.62
CA SER A 92 -5.15 -4.72 -13.46
C SER A 92 -4.58 -4.84 -14.87
N TYR A 93 -4.25 -6.07 -15.27
CA TYR A 93 -3.83 -6.43 -16.62
C TYR A 93 -5.02 -6.99 -17.43
N ALA A 94 -4.76 -7.45 -18.65
CA ALA A 94 -5.81 -7.94 -19.54
C ALA A 94 -6.42 -9.28 -19.09
N ASP A 95 -5.61 -10.14 -18.50
CA ASP A 95 -5.91 -11.51 -18.13
C ASP A 95 -5.71 -11.81 -16.64
N ALA A 96 -5.06 -10.92 -15.90
CA ALA A 96 -4.77 -11.08 -14.48
C ALA A 96 -4.79 -9.73 -13.75
N GLY A 97 -4.80 -9.76 -12.42
CA GLY A 97 -4.56 -8.57 -11.60
C GLY A 97 -3.68 -8.86 -10.39
N LEU A 98 -3.16 -7.81 -9.78
CA LEU A 98 -2.42 -7.85 -8.53
C LEU A 98 -2.86 -6.69 -7.65
N PHE A 99 -3.34 -6.99 -6.46
CA PHE A 99 -3.64 -5.99 -5.45
C PHE A 99 -2.60 -6.07 -4.34
N CYS A 100 -1.88 -4.98 -4.09
CA CYS A 100 -0.78 -4.98 -3.13
C CYS A 100 -0.74 -3.72 -2.28
N ILE A 101 -0.13 -3.84 -1.10
CA ILE A 101 0.24 -2.72 -0.25
C ILE A 101 1.76 -2.67 -0.22
N HIS A 102 2.31 -1.53 -0.60
CA HIS A 102 3.73 -1.25 -0.53
C HIS A 102 4.00 -0.24 0.57
N ALA A 103 5.01 -0.49 1.39
CA ALA A 103 5.44 0.40 2.44
C ALA A 103 6.96 0.49 2.53
N SER A 104 7.41 1.56 3.16
CA SER A 104 8.83 1.83 3.38
C SER A 104 9.08 2.32 4.80
N SER A 105 10.12 1.80 5.45
CA SER A 105 10.57 2.20 6.79
C SER A 105 12.08 2.05 6.93
N ASP A 106 12.59 2.34 8.13
CA ASP A 106 13.92 1.93 8.53
C ASP A 106 14.09 0.39 8.40
N PRO A 107 15.21 -0.11 7.86
CA PRO A 107 15.49 -1.54 7.74
C PRO A 107 15.34 -2.34 9.04
N GLU A 108 15.65 -1.75 10.20
CA GLU A 108 15.54 -2.43 11.49
C GLU A 108 14.08 -2.77 11.85
N GLN A 109 13.12 -2.04 11.29
CA GLN A 109 11.69 -2.13 11.64
C GLN A 109 10.85 -2.82 10.55
N ILE A 110 11.47 -3.35 9.49
CA ILE A 110 10.76 -3.89 8.32
C ILE A 110 9.85 -5.08 8.66
N ASN A 111 10.23 -5.89 9.65
CA ASN A 111 9.41 -7.00 10.13
C ASN A 111 8.12 -6.52 10.80
N ASP A 112 8.18 -5.43 11.56
CA ASP A 112 7.01 -4.84 12.18
C ASP A 112 6.08 -4.24 11.11
N VAL A 113 6.64 -3.64 10.05
CA VAL A 113 5.87 -3.16 8.90
C VAL A 113 5.09 -4.30 8.24
N LEU A 114 5.73 -5.45 8.01
CA LEU A 114 5.06 -6.63 7.45
C LEU A 114 3.85 -7.03 8.29
N ILE A 115 4.01 -7.10 9.62
CA ILE A 115 2.93 -7.47 10.55
C ILE A 115 1.79 -6.44 10.49
N ILE A 116 2.11 -5.15 10.43
CA ILE A 116 1.11 -4.09 10.32
C ILE A 116 0.34 -4.20 9.00
N ILE A 117 1.02 -4.42 7.87
CA ILE A 117 0.36 -4.59 6.57
C ILE A 117 -0.54 -5.82 6.58
N LEU A 118 -0.09 -6.95 7.16
CA LEU A 118 -0.90 -8.15 7.32
C LEU A 118 -2.17 -7.87 8.13
N ASP A 119 -2.07 -7.13 9.23
CA ASP A 119 -3.23 -6.72 10.03
C ASP A 119 -4.23 -5.88 9.21
N GLN A 120 -3.75 -5.01 8.30
CA GLN A 120 -4.63 -4.26 7.40
C GLN A 120 -5.41 -5.18 6.45
N PHE A 121 -4.77 -6.21 5.90
CA PHE A 121 -5.47 -7.22 5.10
C PHE A 121 -6.50 -8.00 5.93
N PHE A 122 -6.17 -8.41 7.18
CA PHE A 122 -7.12 -9.08 8.05
C PHE A 122 -8.31 -8.19 8.46
N LYS A 123 -8.10 -6.88 8.60
CA LYS A 123 -9.18 -5.92 8.86
C LYS A 123 -10.14 -5.79 7.69
N LEU A 124 -9.67 -5.91 6.44
CA LEU A 124 -10.56 -5.95 5.27
C LEU A 124 -11.50 -7.16 5.32
N LEU A 125 -11.02 -8.31 5.79
CA LEU A 125 -11.86 -9.52 5.93
C LEU A 125 -12.98 -9.37 6.96
N LYS A 126 -12.85 -8.45 7.92
CA LYS A 126 -13.89 -8.14 8.92
C LYS A 126 -14.98 -7.21 8.36
N GLY A 127 -14.82 -6.74 7.12
CA GLY A 127 -15.77 -5.88 6.43
C GLY A 127 -15.42 -4.39 6.47
N VAL A 128 -16.21 -3.61 5.74
CA VAL A 128 -16.08 -2.16 5.63
C VAL A 128 -17.38 -1.50 6.07
N GLU A 129 -17.28 -0.51 6.96
CA GLU A 129 -18.46 0.22 7.43
C GLU A 129 -19.07 1.04 6.29
N LYS A 130 -20.40 1.10 6.22
CA LYS A 130 -21.12 1.83 5.14
C LYS A 130 -20.74 3.30 5.05
N ALA A 131 -20.46 3.95 6.18
CA ALA A 131 -20.04 5.36 6.23
C ALA A 131 -18.62 5.58 5.67
N GLU A 132 -17.80 4.54 5.62
CA GLU A 132 -16.47 4.58 5.04
C GLU A 132 -16.50 4.35 3.53
N LEU A 133 -17.35 3.41 3.08
CA LEU A 133 -17.63 3.18 1.66
C LEU A 133 -18.20 4.44 1.00
N GLN A 134 -19.23 5.05 1.59
CA GLN A 134 -19.87 6.27 1.06
C GLN A 134 -18.93 7.47 0.93
N ARG A 135 -17.79 7.49 1.63
CA ARG A 135 -16.79 8.57 1.48
C ARG A 135 -15.92 8.38 0.23
N HIS A 136 -15.73 7.15 -0.22
CA HIS A 136 -14.86 6.81 -1.35
C HIS A 136 -15.66 6.54 -2.65
N ASP A 137 -16.96 6.25 -2.54
CA ASP A 137 -17.88 6.03 -3.66
C ASP A 137 -18.37 7.34 -4.33
N LYS A 138 -18.18 8.50 -3.68
CA LYS A 138 -18.64 9.81 -4.19
C LYS A 138 -17.92 10.32 -5.45
N HIS A 139 -16.97 9.57 -6.00
CA HIS A 139 -16.23 9.95 -7.20
C HIS A 139 -16.86 9.45 -8.51
N ASP A 140 -17.91 8.62 -8.45
CA ASP A 140 -18.54 7.98 -9.62
C ASP A 140 -19.90 8.59 -10.05
N GLU A 141 -20.29 9.75 -9.51
CA GLU A 141 -21.42 10.55 -10.05
C GLU A 141 -20.93 11.65 -11.01
N VAL A 142 -20.42 11.26 -12.20
CA VAL A 142 -20.34 12.11 -13.40
C VAL A 142 -20.57 11.30 -14.66
#